data_AF-A0A917KNR6-F1
#
_entry.id   AF-A0A917KNR6-F1
#
_cell.length_a   1.000
_cell.length_b   1.000
_cell.length_c   1.000
_cell.angle_alpha   90.00
_cell.angle_beta   90.00
_cell.angle_gamma   90.00
#
_symmetry.space_group_name_H-M   'P 1'
#
loop_
_entity.id
_entity.type
_entity.pdbx_description
1 polymer ?
#
loop_
_entity_poly.entity_id
_entity_poly.type
_entity_poly.pdbx_seq_one_letter_code
_entity_poly.pdbx_strand_id
1 'polypeptide(L)' 'MASVMPVVVYPPDEDGGRRVRVDGEILGRAYGLGDIAEFLRRAGIEDVDEAYVEESGLIEWRGGGPDVWA' A
#
# COMPACT_ATOMS: atom_id res chain seq x y z
N MET A 1 2.85 -13.27 -19.49
CA MET A 1 3.52 -13.10 -18.18
C MET A 1 2.60 -12.21 -17.36
N ALA A 2 2.11 -12.67 -16.21
CA ALA A 2 1.34 -11.81 -15.33
C ALA A 2 2.29 -10.68 -14.90
N SER A 3 2.05 -9.46 -15.38
CA SER A 3 2.79 -8.30 -14.92
C SER A 3 2.50 -8.19 -13.43
N VAL A 4 3.51 -8.42 -12.60
CA VAL A 4 3.38 -8.24 -11.15
C VAL A 4 3.04 -6.77 -10.96
N MET A 5 1.80 -6.43 -10.63
CA MET A 5 1.38 -5.03 -10.46
C MET A 5 2.13 -4.48 -9.24
N PRO A 6 3.11 -3.57 -9.41
CA PRO A 6 3.93 -3.13 -8.30
C PRO A 6 3.09 -2.19 -7.42
N VAL A 7 2.86 -2.59 -6.17
CA VAL A 7 2.25 -1.74 -5.15
C VAL A 7 3.38 -0.95 -4.50
N VAL A 8 3.34 0.38 -4.58
CA VAL A 8 4.34 1.25 -3.96
C VAL A 8 3.69 2.12 -2.91
N VAL A 9 4.20 2.03 -1.69
CA VAL A 9 3.80 2.89 -0.56
C VAL A 9 4.92 3.88 -0.29
N TYR A 10 4.61 5.17 -0.46
CA TYR A 10 5.58 6.25 -0.29
C TYR A 10 5.85 6.54 1.21
N PRO A 11 6.90 7.31 1.55
CA PRO A 11 7.14 7.72 2.92
C PRO A 11 5.94 8.47 3.52
N PRO A 12 5.77 8.48 4.86
CA PRO A 12 4.83 9.39 5.52
C PRO A 12 5.05 10.83 5.06
N ASP A 13 3.98 11.51 4.71
CA ASP A 13 4.00 12.93 4.33
C ASP A 13 3.64 13.85 5.50
N GLU A 14 3.59 15.17 5.25
CA GLU A 14 3.32 16.19 6.27
C GLU A 14 1.94 16.04 6.92
N ASP A 15 1.00 15.35 6.27
CA ASP A 15 -0.33 15.07 6.79
C ASP A 15 -0.37 13.76 7.61
N GLY A 16 0.77 13.09 7.78
CA GLY A 16 0.93 11.86 8.55
C GLY A 16 0.50 10.58 7.81
N GLY A 17 0.02 10.71 6.57
CA GLY A 17 -0.40 9.58 5.75
C GLY A 17 0.67 9.16 4.74
N ARG A 18 0.45 8.01 4.11
CA ARG A 18 1.32 7.45 3.07
C ARG A 18 0.57 7.35 1.76
N ARG A 19 1.14 7.89 0.69
CA ARG A 19 0.56 7.77 -0.66
C ARG A 19 0.72 6.33 -1.17
N VAL A 20 -0.32 5.79 -1.80
CA VAL A 20 -0.35 4.43 -2.35
C VAL A 20 -0.50 4.49 -3.86
N ARG A 21 0.36 3.77 -4.58
CA ARG A 21 0.34 3.66 -6.05
C ARG A 21 0.30 2.19 -6.46
N VAL A 22 -0.57 1.87 -7.42
CA VAL A 22 -0.68 0.53 -8.02
C VAL A 22 -0.65 0.69 -9.53
N ASP A 23 0.21 -0.07 -10.21
CA ASP A 23 0.33 -0.08 -11.68
C ASP A 23 0.44 1.31 -12.34
N GLY A 24 1.10 2.26 -11.66
CA GLY A 24 1.25 3.63 -12.18
C GLY A 24 0.17 4.62 -11.74
N GLU A 25 -0.95 4.16 -11.18
CA GLU A 25 -2.05 4.99 -10.71
C GLU A 25 -1.99 5.22 -9.19
N ILE A 26 -2.25 6.45 -8.75
CA ILE A 26 -2.34 6.79 -7.33
C ILE A 26 -3.75 6.46 -6.84
N LEU A 27 -3.87 5.49 -5.92
CA LEU A 27 -5.15 5.07 -5.35
C LEU A 27 -5.60 6.00 -4.22
N GLY A 28 -4.67 6.63 -3.51
CA GLY A 28 -4.99 7.57 -2.45
C GLY A 28 -3.87 7.71 -1.41
N ARG A 29 -4.26 8.26 -0.25
CA ARG A 29 -3.43 8.37 0.95
C ARG A 29 -4.02 7.47 2.03
N ALA A 30 -3.18 6.59 2.57
CA ALA A 30 -3.51 5.68 3.67
C ALA A 30 -2.96 6.24 5.00
N TYR A 31 -3.67 6.00 6.09
CA TYR A 31 -3.24 6.32 7.46
C TYR A 31 -2.98 5.05 8.30
N GLY A 32 -3.00 3.89 7.65
CA GLY A 32 -2.66 2.60 8.25
C GLY A 32 -2.76 1.47 7.23
N LEU A 33 -2.48 0.24 7.67
CA LEU A 33 -2.52 -0.97 6.82
C LEU A 33 -3.94 -1.26 6.30
N GLY A 34 -4.97 -0.97 7.10
CA GLY A 34 -6.37 -1.20 6.72
C GLY A 34 -6.81 -0.37 5.52
N ASP A 35 -6.34 0.89 5.42
CA ASP A 35 -6.59 1.76 4.26
C ASP A 35 -5.92 1.22 3.00
N ILE A 36 -4.68 0.72 3.14
CA ILE A 36 -3.95 0.09 2.03
C ILE A 36 -4.72 -1.16 1.57
N ALA A 37 -5.15 -2.01 2.50
CA ALA A 37 -5.93 -3.20 2.19
C ALA A 37 -7.22 -2.86 1.43
N GLU A 38 -7.91 -1.80 1.83
CA GLU A 38 -9.10 -1.30 1.13
C GLU A 38 -8.78 -0.79 -0.29
N PHE A 39 -7.68 -0.07 -0.48
CA PHE A 39 -7.26 0.33 -1.82
C PHE A 39 -6.95 -0.86 -2.72
N LEU A 40 -6.28 -1.88 -2.19
CA LEU A 40 -5.96 -3.09 -2.96
C LEU A 40 -7.21 -3.89 -3.32
N ARG A 41 -8.17 -4.03 -2.40
CA ARG A 41 -9.49 -4.62 -2.70
C ARG A 41 -10.22 -3.87 -3.80
N ARG A 42 -10.23 -2.54 -3.75
CA ARG A 42 -10.83 -1.70 -4.82
C ARG A 42 -10.10 -1.80 -6.15
N ALA A 43 -8.80 -2.10 -6.13
CA ALA A 43 -7.97 -2.35 -7.30
C ALA A 43 -8.09 -3.80 -7.84
N GLY A 44 -8.93 -4.64 -7.23
CA GLY A 44 -9.19 -6.02 -7.68
C GLY A 44 -8.28 -7.09 -7.08
N ILE A 45 -7.49 -6.76 -6.05
CA ILE A 45 -6.76 -7.76 -5.25
C ILE A 45 -7.69 -8.22 -4.12
N GLU A 46 -8.32 -9.37 -4.32
CA GLU A 46 -9.26 -9.97 -3.36
C GLU A 46 -8.53 -10.57 -2.15
N ASP A 47 -9.26 -10.81 -1.06
CA ASP A 47 -8.75 -11.42 0.18
C ASP A 47 -7.55 -10.72 0.83
N VAL A 48 -7.41 -9.42 0.61
CA VAL A 48 -6.39 -8.58 1.25
C VAL A 48 -6.90 -8.04 2.59
N ASP A 49 -6.13 -8.26 3.65
CA ASP A 49 -6.29 -7.66 4.97
C ASP A 49 -4.99 -6.99 5.45
N GLU A 50 -4.96 -6.52 6.70
CA GLU A 50 -3.79 -5.83 7.26
C GLU A 50 -2.57 -6.75 7.38
N ALA A 51 -2.77 -8.01 7.76
CA ALA A 51 -1.69 -8.99 7.88
C ALA A 51 -1.08 -9.29 6.50
N TYR A 52 -1.92 -9.43 5.47
CA TYR A 52 -1.45 -9.52 4.09
C TYR A 52 -0.61 -8.30 3.72
N VAL A 53 -1.07 -7.08 4.00
CA VAL A 53 -0.33 -5.86 3.66
C VAL A 53 1.02 -5.80 4.40
N GLU A 54 1.08 -6.23 5.65
CA GLU A 54 2.30 -6.27 6.45
C GLU A 54 3.34 -7.26 5.92
N GLU A 55 2.90 -8.47 5.56
CA GLU A 55 3.78 -9.59 5.19
C GLU A 55 4.05 -9.70 3.69
N SER A 56 3.26 -9.01 2.85
CA SER A 56 3.31 -9.19 1.39
C SER A 56 4.55 -8.58 0.76
N GLY A 57 5.32 -9.44 0.08
CA GLY A 57 6.42 -9.03 -0.79
C GLY A 57 5.98 -8.32 -2.08
N LEU A 58 4.67 -8.15 -2.33
CA LEU A 58 4.16 -7.34 -3.44
C LEU A 58 4.28 -5.83 -3.17
N ILE A 59 4.41 -5.44 -1.90
CA ILE A 59 4.44 -4.04 -1.48
C ILE A 59 5.87 -3.55 -1.34
N GLU A 60 6.23 -2.60 -2.19
CA GLU A 60 7.45 -1.81 -2.05
C GLU A 60 7.20 -0.66 -1.07
N TRP A 61 7.77 -0.80 0.13
CA TRP A 61 7.75 0.23 1.16
C TRP A 61 8.91 1.22 0.97
N ARG A 62 8.59 2.51 0.89
CA ARG A 62 9.58 3.60 0.83
C ARG A 62 9.55 4.43 2.10
N GLY A 63 10.72 4.78 2.62
CA GLY A 63 10.83 5.62 3.82
C GLY A 63 10.46 4.93 5.13
N GLY A 64 10.62 3.60 5.19
CA GLY A 64 10.26 2.78 6.36
C GLY A 64 9.29 1.66 6.00
N GLY A 65 9.25 0.61 6.82
CA GLY A 65 8.42 -0.59 6.65
C GLY A 65 6.93 -0.38 6.96
N PRO A 66 6.15 -1.47 7.04
CA PRO A 66 4.72 -1.44 7.38
C PRO A 66 4.42 -0.89 8.78
N ASP A 67 5.42 -0.83 9.65
CA ASP A 67 5.37 -0.34 11.03
C ASP A 67 5.63 1.18 11.15
N VAL A 68 6.08 1.84 10.07
CA VAL A 68 6.49 3.25 10.11
C VAL A 68 5.36 4.17 9.66
N TRP A 69 4.83 4.94 10.61
CA TRP A 69 3.77 5.94 10.48
C TRP A 69 4.09 7.17 11.36
N ALA A 70 3.40 8.30 11.15
CA ALA A 70 3.61 9.54 11.91
C ALA A 70 2.77 9.61 13.20
#